data_AF-W6N9Z8-F1
#
_entry.id   AF-W6N9Z8-F1
#
_cell.length_a   1.000
_cell.length_b   1.000
_cell.length_c   1.000
_cell.angle_alpha   90.00
_cell.angle_beta   90.00
_cell.angle_gamma   90.00
#
_symmetry.space_group_name_H-M   'P 1'
#
loop_
_entity.id
_entity.type
_entity.pdbx_description
1 polymer ?
#
loop_
_entity_poly.entity_id
_entity_poly.type
_entity_poly.pdbx_seq_one_letter_code
_entity_poly.pdbx_strand_id
1 'polypeptide(L)'
;NYAFRVKTRIQRADTRLDLGGIHDFIDELRNLPCDQQNLVHELEELIKKIEAWQTEASDAIKKCTNDDALLTSSSLRALAEQGEDFDVRLDEVDQLWRTIEMREWNDNAKYVLEWTTAEGIEESDDFLTIKRWKPDEVLRLVSDGARLFPNGGPSSPVNRLHSLLKSALLDESKVELLLADSTANEKDLENVWKEIRDSDWLDTKSTNVLIND
;
A
#
# COMPACT_ATOMS: atom_id res chain seq x y z
N ASN A 1 -35.91 -14.07 -8.47
CA ASN A 1 -34.48 -13.73 -8.44
C ASN A 1 -34.19 -12.82 -7.25
N TYR A 2 -33.91 -13.43 -6.11
CA TYR A 2 -33.46 -12.71 -4.91
C TYR A 2 -32.01 -12.27 -5.14
N ALA A 3 -31.80 -10.96 -5.30
CA ALA A 3 -30.47 -10.38 -5.31
C ALA A 3 -29.93 -10.38 -3.88
N PHE A 4 -29.06 -11.32 -3.54
CA PHE A 4 -28.20 -11.19 -2.37
C PHE A 4 -27.24 -10.03 -2.64
N ARG A 5 -27.60 -8.84 -2.14
CA ARG A 5 -26.64 -7.74 -1.99
C ARG A 5 -25.55 -8.22 -1.04
N VAL A 6 -24.40 -8.58 -1.60
CA VAL A 6 -23.16 -8.80 -0.84
C VAL A 6 -22.85 -7.46 -0.17
N LYS A 7 -23.15 -7.37 1.15
CA LYS A 7 -22.80 -6.20 1.97
C LYS A 7 -21.28 -5.99 1.92
N THR A 8 -20.86 -4.75 1.68
CA THR A 8 -19.44 -4.35 1.68
C THR A 8 -18.83 -4.45 3.08
N ARG A 9 -17.49 -4.54 3.19
CA ARG A 9 -16.72 -4.67 4.45
C ARG A 9 -17.20 -3.71 5.56
N ILE A 10 -17.48 -2.46 5.19
CA ILE A 10 -17.99 -1.41 6.09
C ILE A 10 -19.38 -1.75 6.68
N GLN A 11 -20.25 -2.41 5.92
CA GLN A 11 -21.61 -2.76 6.35
C GLN A 11 -21.70 -4.04 7.19
N ARG A 12 -20.63 -4.87 7.24
CA ARG A 12 -20.56 -6.06 8.11
C ARG A 12 -19.99 -5.73 9.48
N ALA A 13 -19.03 -4.80 9.55
CA ALA A 13 -18.41 -4.37 10.80
C ALA A 13 -19.39 -3.71 11.79
N ASP A 14 -20.48 -3.12 11.30
CA ASP A 14 -21.45 -2.36 12.10
C ASP A 14 -22.49 -3.23 12.83
N THR A 15 -22.58 -4.54 12.51
CA THR A 15 -23.53 -5.47 13.17
C THR A 15 -22.86 -6.56 13.99
N ARG A 16 -21.53 -6.62 14.01
CA ARG A 16 -20.78 -7.61 14.80
C ARG A 16 -20.69 -7.15 16.25
N LEU A 17 -20.77 -8.10 17.18
CA LEU A 17 -20.47 -7.86 18.57
C LEU A 17 -18.96 -7.59 18.71
N ASP A 18 -18.59 -6.73 19.65
CA ASP A 18 -17.24 -6.71 20.20
C ASP A 18 -17.13 -7.72 21.35
N LEU A 19 -15.92 -7.88 21.90
CA LEU A 19 -15.71 -8.79 23.03
C LEU A 19 -16.58 -8.44 24.25
N GLY A 20 -16.83 -7.14 24.49
CA GLY A 20 -17.73 -6.70 25.55
C GLY A 20 -19.15 -7.25 25.36
N GLY A 21 -19.69 -7.13 24.14
CA GLY A 21 -20.99 -7.70 23.80
C GLY A 21 -21.06 -9.23 23.92
N ILE A 22 -19.95 -9.95 23.68
CA ILE A 22 -19.91 -11.41 23.91
C ILE A 22 -19.90 -11.73 25.41
N HIS A 23 -19.17 -10.96 26.23
CA HIS A 23 -19.20 -11.10 27.69
C HIS A 23 -20.59 -10.87 28.27
N ASP A 24 -21.26 -9.79 27.85
CA ASP A 24 -22.63 -9.49 28.27
C ASP A 24 -23.58 -10.64 27.87
N PHE A 25 -23.43 -11.18 26.67
CA PHE A 25 -24.22 -12.31 26.20
C PHE A 25 -23.98 -13.59 27.02
N ILE A 26 -22.74 -13.88 27.41
CA ILE A 26 -22.43 -15.00 28.32
C ILE A 26 -23.14 -14.84 29.66
N ASP A 27 -23.14 -13.64 30.22
CA ASP A 27 -23.79 -13.37 31.50
C ASP A 27 -25.32 -13.48 31.39
N GLU A 28 -25.92 -13.06 30.28
CA GLU A 28 -27.33 -13.31 29.98
C GLU A 28 -27.66 -14.81 29.91
N LEU A 29 -26.85 -15.59 29.19
CA LEU A 29 -27.05 -17.05 29.04
C LEU A 29 -26.99 -17.77 30.39
N ARG A 30 -26.07 -17.37 31.28
CA ARG A 30 -25.93 -17.94 32.63
C ARG A 30 -27.14 -17.68 33.52
N ASN A 31 -27.89 -16.61 33.26
CA ASN A 31 -29.07 -16.23 34.02
C ASN A 31 -30.37 -16.86 33.49
N LEU A 32 -30.32 -17.57 32.36
CA LEU A 32 -31.50 -18.25 31.81
C LEU A 32 -31.80 -19.55 32.58
N PRO A 33 -33.09 -19.90 32.75
CA PRO A 33 -33.50 -21.11 33.49
C PRO A 33 -33.31 -22.42 32.70
N CYS A 34 -32.54 -22.40 31.60
CA CYS A 34 -32.26 -23.57 30.76
C CYS A 34 -30.76 -23.89 30.75
N ASP A 35 -30.41 -25.17 30.54
CA ASP A 35 -29.02 -25.61 30.51
C ASP A 35 -28.34 -25.20 29.20
N GLN A 36 -27.56 -24.13 29.25
CA GLN A 36 -26.77 -23.61 28.13
C GLN A 36 -25.25 -23.67 28.39
N GLN A 37 -24.81 -24.53 29.32
CA GLN A 37 -23.40 -24.60 29.74
C GLN A 37 -22.44 -24.88 28.58
N ASN A 38 -22.85 -25.71 27.61
CA ASN A 38 -22.03 -25.99 26.42
C ASN A 38 -21.81 -24.72 25.57
N LEU A 39 -22.87 -23.92 25.35
CA LEU A 39 -22.76 -22.68 24.57
C LEU A 39 -21.90 -21.64 25.30
N VAL A 40 -22.05 -21.52 26.63
CA VAL A 40 -21.19 -20.67 27.45
C VAL A 40 -19.72 -21.08 27.32
N HIS A 41 -19.44 -22.38 27.40
CA HIS A 41 -18.08 -22.90 27.25
C HIS A 41 -17.50 -22.61 25.86
N GLU A 42 -18.28 -22.79 24.78
CA GLU A 42 -17.86 -22.48 23.42
C GLU A 42 -17.52 -20.98 23.24
N LEU A 43 -18.32 -20.08 23.83
CA LEU A 43 -18.08 -18.64 23.78
C LEU A 43 -16.84 -18.23 24.59
N GLU A 44 -16.63 -18.84 25.76
CA GLU A 44 -15.41 -18.60 26.57
C GLU A 44 -14.13 -19.07 25.84
N GLU A 45 -14.18 -20.23 25.16
CA GLU A 45 -13.07 -20.71 24.35
C GLU A 45 -12.83 -19.83 23.12
N LEU A 46 -13.88 -19.26 22.51
CA LEU A 46 -13.75 -18.27 21.45
C LEU A 46 -13.04 -17.00 21.96
N ILE A 47 -13.44 -16.47 23.11
CA ILE A 47 -12.80 -15.28 23.72
C ILE A 47 -11.31 -15.53 23.93
N LYS A 48 -10.92 -16.67 24.52
CA LYS A 48 -9.50 -17.01 24.73
C LYS A 48 -8.69 -17.04 23.43
N LYS A 49 -9.28 -17.58 22.35
CA LYS A 49 -8.62 -17.59 21.03
C LYS A 49 -8.44 -16.19 20.47
N ILE A 50 -9.46 -15.34 20.62
CA ILE A 50 -9.40 -13.94 20.17
C ILE A 50 -8.33 -13.17 20.97
N GLU A 51 -8.29 -13.30 22.29
CA GLU A 51 -7.30 -12.61 23.14
C GLU A 51 -5.86 -13.01 22.81
N ALA A 52 -5.62 -14.31 22.56
CA ALA A 52 -4.33 -14.81 22.12
C ALA A 52 -3.94 -14.21 20.75
N TRP A 53 -4.89 -14.15 19.82
CA TRP A 53 -4.68 -13.53 18.51
C TRP A 53 -4.44 -12.02 18.61
N GLN A 54 -5.16 -11.29 19.47
CA GLN A 54 -4.96 -9.85 19.68
C GLN A 54 -3.56 -9.55 20.20
N THR A 55 -3.03 -10.40 21.08
CA THR A 55 -1.66 -10.30 21.59
C THR A 55 -0.65 -10.46 20.45
N GLU A 56 -0.82 -11.49 19.61
CA GLU A 56 0.01 -11.73 18.43
C GLU A 56 -0.06 -10.57 17.42
N ALA A 57 -1.25 -10.07 17.13
CA ALA A 57 -1.49 -8.94 16.24
C ALA A 57 -0.81 -7.67 16.75
N SER A 58 -0.97 -7.35 18.03
CA SER A 58 -0.34 -6.19 18.67
C SER A 58 1.18 -6.26 18.58
N ASP A 59 1.76 -7.44 18.81
CA ASP A 59 3.21 -7.64 18.73
C ASP A 59 3.72 -7.55 17.28
N ALA A 60 2.97 -8.08 16.31
CA ALA A 60 3.30 -7.95 14.89
C ALA A 60 3.30 -6.48 14.44
N ILE A 61 2.29 -5.69 14.84
CA ILE A 61 2.19 -4.26 14.53
C ILE A 61 3.36 -3.48 15.15
N LYS A 62 3.71 -3.77 16.42
CA LYS A 62 4.84 -3.12 17.11
C LYS A 62 6.17 -3.42 16.43
N LYS A 63 6.40 -4.68 16.04
CA LYS A 63 7.62 -5.08 15.31
C LYS A 63 7.75 -4.35 13.98
N CYS A 64 6.64 -4.19 13.24
CA CYS A 64 6.64 -3.42 11.99
C CYS A 64 6.95 -1.94 12.20
N THR A 65 6.47 -1.36 13.30
CA THR A 65 6.77 0.04 13.65
C THR A 65 8.26 0.27 13.94
N ASN A 66 8.95 -0.76 14.45
CA ASN A 66 10.39 -0.72 14.73
C ASN A 66 11.27 -1.15 13.53
N ASP A 67 10.68 -1.28 12.34
CA ASP A 67 11.34 -1.66 11.09
C ASP A 67 12.02 -3.05 11.15
N ASP A 68 11.41 -4.00 11.89
CA ASP A 68 11.88 -5.39 11.94
C ASP A 68 11.61 -6.09 10.59
N ALA A 69 12.69 -6.40 9.87
CA ALA A 69 12.68 -6.97 8.52
C ALA A 69 12.19 -8.42 8.46
N LEU A 70 11.96 -9.09 9.59
CA LEU A 70 11.56 -10.50 9.61
C LEU A 70 10.09 -10.75 9.30
N LEU A 71 9.22 -9.77 9.53
CA LEU A 71 7.81 -9.87 9.17
C LEU A 71 7.62 -9.52 7.70
N THR A 72 6.79 -10.25 6.97
CA THR A 72 6.46 -9.97 5.57
C THR A 72 5.02 -9.45 5.46
N SER A 73 4.70 -8.72 4.38
CA SER A 73 3.32 -8.26 4.15
C SER A 73 2.34 -9.43 3.99
N SER A 74 2.80 -10.58 3.50
CA SER A 74 2.00 -11.81 3.40
C SER A 74 1.72 -12.43 4.77
N SER A 75 2.69 -12.45 5.70
CA SER A 75 2.44 -12.95 7.06
C SER A 75 1.45 -12.06 7.82
N LEU A 76 1.55 -10.74 7.65
CA LEU A 76 0.59 -9.79 8.24
C LEU A 76 -0.81 -9.97 7.65
N ARG A 77 -0.91 -10.22 6.34
CA ARG A 77 -2.18 -10.45 5.66
C ARG A 77 -2.88 -11.71 6.17
N ALA A 78 -2.14 -12.81 6.31
CA ALA A 78 -2.66 -14.05 6.88
C ALA A 78 -3.17 -13.84 8.32
N LEU A 79 -2.45 -13.04 9.12
CA LEU A 79 -2.87 -12.71 10.48
C LEU A 79 -4.13 -11.84 10.51
N ALA A 80 -4.28 -10.89 9.59
CA ALA A 80 -5.46 -10.05 9.46
C ALA A 80 -6.68 -10.87 9.03
N GLU A 81 -6.51 -11.77 8.06
CA GLU A 81 -7.56 -12.69 7.59
C GLU A 81 -8.04 -13.62 8.71
N GLN A 82 -7.12 -14.16 9.52
CA GLN A 82 -7.49 -14.93 10.72
C GLN A 82 -8.36 -14.11 11.70
N GLY A 83 -8.07 -12.82 11.87
CA GLY A 83 -8.89 -11.93 12.69
C GLY A 83 -10.29 -11.71 12.12
N GLU A 84 -10.41 -11.62 10.80
CA GLU A 84 -11.71 -11.46 10.11
C GLU A 84 -12.61 -12.70 10.24
N ASP A 85 -12.01 -13.88 10.35
CA ASP A 85 -12.69 -15.17 10.49
C ASP A 85 -13.40 -15.35 11.84
N PHE A 86 -13.02 -14.59 12.87
CA PHE A 86 -13.72 -14.63 14.17
C PHE A 86 -15.14 -14.07 14.11
N ASP A 87 -15.50 -13.32 13.06
CA ASP A 87 -16.79 -12.63 12.92
C ASP A 87 -17.13 -11.67 14.09
N VAL A 88 -16.10 -11.23 14.81
CA VAL A 88 -16.16 -10.26 15.92
C VAL A 88 -15.53 -8.94 15.46
N ARG A 89 -15.99 -7.81 16.02
CA ARG A 89 -15.36 -6.51 15.76
C ARG A 89 -14.06 -6.39 16.54
N LEU A 90 -12.94 -6.34 15.83
CA LEU A 90 -11.59 -6.29 16.39
C LEU A 90 -10.81 -5.14 15.75
N ASP A 91 -10.38 -4.16 16.55
CA ASP A 91 -9.64 -2.99 16.06
C ASP A 91 -8.27 -3.37 15.49
N GLU A 92 -7.67 -4.45 16.00
CA GLU A 92 -6.39 -4.96 15.53
C GLU A 92 -6.43 -5.40 14.06
N VAL A 93 -7.59 -5.85 13.55
CA VAL A 93 -7.74 -6.20 12.13
C VAL A 93 -7.55 -4.97 11.26
N ASP A 94 -8.20 -3.87 11.60
CA ASP A 94 -8.08 -2.61 10.85
C ASP A 94 -6.68 -2.01 11.00
N GLN A 95 -6.06 -2.15 12.17
CA GLN A 95 -4.66 -1.75 12.38
C GLN A 95 -3.70 -2.57 11.52
N LEU A 96 -3.83 -3.90 11.47
CA LEU A 96 -3.01 -4.77 10.62
C LEU A 96 -3.12 -4.40 9.15
N TRP A 97 -4.35 -4.21 8.64
CA TRP A 97 -4.56 -3.78 7.26
C TRP A 97 -3.91 -2.43 6.96
N ARG A 98 -4.01 -1.47 7.89
CA ARG A 98 -3.35 -0.18 7.76
C ARG A 98 -1.83 -0.32 7.75
N THR A 99 -1.26 -1.17 8.60
CA THR A 99 0.18 -1.46 8.62
C THR A 99 0.66 -2.09 7.32
N ILE A 100 -0.08 -3.06 6.77
CA ILE A 100 0.20 -3.67 5.46
C ILE A 100 0.23 -2.60 4.38
N GLU A 101 -0.81 -1.77 4.31
CA GLU A 101 -0.93 -0.72 3.30
C GLU A 101 0.21 0.31 3.41
N MET A 102 0.57 0.74 4.62
CA MET A 102 1.70 1.64 4.85
C MET A 102 3.03 1.05 4.41
N ARG A 103 3.25 -0.25 4.61
CA ARG A 103 4.49 -0.94 4.21
C ARG A 103 4.57 -1.13 2.71
N GLU A 104 3.54 -1.68 2.09
CA GLU A 104 3.48 -1.86 0.63
C GLU A 104 3.64 -0.51 -0.09
N TRP A 105 3.04 0.55 0.45
CA TRP A 105 3.25 1.90 -0.03
C TRP A 105 4.71 2.36 0.08
N ASN A 106 5.35 2.13 1.23
CA ASN A 106 6.75 2.52 1.46
C ASN A 106 7.71 1.79 0.52
N ASP A 107 7.48 0.50 0.27
CA ASP A 107 8.29 -0.30 -0.66
C ASP A 107 8.17 0.25 -2.09
N ASN A 108 6.95 0.55 -2.54
CA ASN A 108 6.73 1.18 -3.85
C ASN A 108 7.34 2.58 -3.95
N ALA A 109 7.21 3.39 -2.88
CA ALA A 109 7.79 4.72 -2.82
C ALA A 109 9.32 4.68 -2.89
N LYS A 110 9.95 3.77 -2.15
CA LYS A 110 11.41 3.54 -2.22
C LYS A 110 11.83 3.12 -3.62
N TYR A 111 11.13 2.17 -4.23
CA TYR A 111 11.43 1.72 -5.58
C TYR A 111 11.48 2.86 -6.59
N VAL A 112 10.50 3.77 -6.55
CA VAL A 112 10.47 4.94 -7.44
C VAL A 112 11.54 5.97 -7.07
N LEU A 113 11.70 6.28 -5.78
CA LEU A 113 12.62 7.32 -5.30
C LEU A 113 14.11 6.94 -5.42
N GLU A 114 14.41 5.65 -5.41
CA GLU A 114 15.78 5.11 -5.48
C GLU A 114 16.08 4.54 -6.87
N TRP A 115 15.13 4.62 -7.81
CA TRP A 115 15.37 4.19 -9.18
C TRP A 115 16.54 4.94 -9.80
N THR A 116 17.45 4.19 -10.39
CA THR A 116 18.54 4.74 -11.20
C THR A 116 18.72 3.89 -12.45
N THR A 117 18.89 4.56 -13.59
CA THR A 117 19.22 3.93 -14.87
C THR A 117 20.65 3.42 -14.76
N ALA A 118 20.83 2.09 -14.68
CA ALA A 118 22.15 1.51 -14.55
C ALA A 118 23.00 1.80 -15.79
N GLU A 119 24.31 1.99 -15.60
CA GLU A 119 25.23 2.24 -16.71
C GLU A 119 25.21 1.03 -17.67
N GLY A 120 24.99 1.28 -18.96
CA GLY A 120 24.87 0.23 -19.98
C GLY A 120 23.55 -0.55 -19.96
N ILE A 121 22.55 -0.14 -19.18
CA ILE A 121 21.24 -0.81 -19.20
C ILE A 121 20.56 -0.72 -20.56
N GLU A 122 20.86 0.31 -21.35
CA GLU A 122 20.41 0.50 -22.74
C GLU A 122 20.91 -0.61 -23.68
N GLU A 123 22.05 -1.24 -23.36
CA GLU A 123 22.61 -2.36 -24.11
C GLU A 123 22.01 -3.71 -23.69
N SER A 124 21.18 -3.72 -22.62
CA SER A 124 20.51 -4.93 -22.15
C SER A 124 19.30 -5.25 -23.01
N ASP A 125 19.13 -6.53 -23.37
CA ASP A 125 17.92 -7.05 -24.02
C ASP A 125 16.64 -6.71 -23.23
N ASP A 126 16.77 -6.53 -21.91
CA ASP A 126 15.65 -6.22 -21.04
C ASP A 126 15.24 -4.73 -21.06
N PHE A 127 16.06 -3.82 -21.60
CA PHE A 127 15.85 -2.35 -21.54
C PHE A 127 14.44 -1.92 -21.96
N LEU A 128 13.96 -2.53 -23.04
CA LEU A 128 12.66 -2.25 -23.64
C LEU A 128 11.50 -2.89 -22.88
N THR A 129 11.79 -3.87 -22.04
CA THR A 129 10.81 -4.62 -21.24
C THR A 129 10.79 -4.21 -19.77
N ILE A 130 11.71 -3.33 -19.36
CA ILE A 130 11.72 -2.73 -18.03
C ILE A 130 10.36 -2.09 -17.76
N LYS A 131 9.73 -2.54 -16.67
CA LYS A 131 8.44 -2.01 -16.23
C LYS A 131 8.64 -0.64 -15.59
N ARG A 132 8.34 0.40 -16.35
CA ARG A 132 8.29 1.79 -15.90
C ARG A 132 6.93 2.14 -15.31
N TRP A 133 6.88 3.18 -14.49
CA TRP A 133 5.66 3.66 -13.84
C TRP A 133 4.95 4.68 -14.72
N LYS A 134 3.63 4.65 -14.78
CA LYS A 134 2.87 5.69 -15.50
C LYS A 134 2.65 6.92 -14.62
N PRO A 135 2.55 8.14 -15.20
CA PRO A 135 2.25 9.35 -14.44
C PRO A 135 1.04 9.21 -13.50
N ASP A 136 -0.03 8.58 -13.97
CA ASP A 136 -1.24 8.34 -13.18
C ASP A 136 -1.02 7.37 -12.02
N GLU A 137 -0.13 6.38 -12.16
CA GLU A 137 0.19 5.42 -11.11
C GLU A 137 0.99 6.10 -9.99
N VAL A 138 1.92 6.98 -10.35
CA VAL A 138 2.74 7.75 -9.42
C VAL A 138 1.88 8.81 -8.72
N LEU A 139 0.96 9.44 -9.44
CA LEU A 139 0.03 10.38 -8.83
C LEU A 139 -0.90 9.70 -7.82
N ARG A 140 -1.38 8.48 -8.12
CA ARG A 140 -2.10 7.65 -7.14
C ARG A 140 -1.22 7.32 -5.94
N LEU A 141 0.02 6.92 -6.16
CA LEU A 141 0.98 6.66 -5.10
C LEU A 141 1.18 7.88 -4.19
N VAL A 142 1.28 9.10 -4.75
CA VAL A 142 1.34 10.35 -3.99
C VAL A 142 0.06 10.56 -3.17
N SER A 143 -1.11 10.38 -3.78
CA SER A 143 -2.41 10.54 -3.11
C SER A 143 -2.60 9.56 -1.96
N ASP A 144 -2.29 8.28 -2.18
CA ASP A 144 -2.38 7.23 -1.17
C ASP A 144 -1.41 7.51 -0.01
N GLY A 145 -0.20 7.96 -0.34
CA GLY A 145 0.80 8.39 0.63
C GLY A 145 0.33 9.56 1.50
N ALA A 146 -0.29 10.58 0.89
CA ALA A 146 -0.84 11.71 1.63
C ALA A 146 -1.95 11.29 2.61
N ARG A 147 -2.76 10.29 2.24
CA ARG A 147 -3.80 9.71 3.11
C ARG A 147 -3.21 8.91 4.26
N LEU A 148 -2.16 8.12 3.99
CA LEU A 148 -1.51 7.25 4.98
C LEU A 148 -0.65 8.04 5.96
N PHE A 149 0.02 9.09 5.48
CA PHE A 149 1.00 9.89 6.20
C PHE A 149 0.64 11.39 6.19
N PRO A 150 -0.48 11.80 6.83
CA PRO A 150 -1.01 13.16 6.71
C PRO A 150 -0.12 14.25 7.32
N ASN A 151 0.79 13.88 8.23
CA ASN A 151 1.69 14.81 8.92
C ASN A 151 3.10 14.86 8.30
N GLY A 152 3.23 14.51 7.02
CA GLY A 152 4.52 14.50 6.32
C GLY A 152 5.09 15.91 6.14
N GLY A 153 6.32 16.14 6.62
CA GLY A 153 7.06 17.36 6.36
C GLY A 153 7.51 17.51 4.90
N PRO A 154 8.16 18.62 4.52
CA PRO A 154 8.63 18.88 3.15
C PRO A 154 9.57 17.81 2.59
N SER A 155 10.34 17.15 3.46
CA SER A 155 11.25 16.05 3.11
C SER A 155 10.60 14.66 3.14
N SER A 156 9.29 14.58 3.36
CA SER A 156 8.58 13.29 3.38
C SER A 156 8.67 12.58 2.03
N PRO A 157 8.64 11.23 2.00
CA PRO A 157 8.66 10.48 0.74
C PRO A 157 7.52 10.88 -0.21
N VAL A 158 6.35 11.26 0.32
CA VAL A 158 5.22 11.78 -0.47
C VAL A 158 5.59 13.04 -1.24
N ASN A 159 6.19 14.03 -0.57
CA ASN A 159 6.59 15.29 -1.20
C ASN A 159 7.77 15.10 -2.17
N ARG A 160 8.66 14.16 -1.87
CA ARG A 160 9.75 13.77 -2.79
C ARG A 160 9.19 13.12 -4.06
N LEU A 161 8.25 12.18 -3.95
CA LEU A 161 7.59 11.56 -5.09
C LEU A 161 6.86 12.59 -5.95
N HIS A 162 6.13 13.50 -5.32
CA HIS A 162 5.44 14.58 -6.04
C HIS A 162 6.42 15.50 -6.78
N SER A 163 7.51 15.87 -6.13
CA SER A 163 8.55 16.71 -6.76
C SER A 163 9.24 15.98 -7.92
N LEU A 164 9.52 14.68 -7.76
CA LEU A 164 10.13 13.84 -8.78
C LEU A 164 9.22 13.71 -10.01
N LEU A 165 7.93 13.41 -9.80
CA LEU A 165 6.93 13.37 -10.88
C LEU A 165 6.83 14.71 -11.62
N LYS A 166 6.80 15.82 -10.87
CA LYS A 166 6.76 17.16 -11.47
C LYS A 166 8.00 17.43 -12.31
N SER A 167 9.19 17.06 -11.84
CA SER A 167 10.42 17.22 -12.63
C SER A 167 10.35 16.42 -13.92
N ALA A 168 10.02 15.13 -13.84
CA ALA A 168 9.94 14.25 -14.99
C ALA A 168 8.96 14.77 -16.08
N LEU A 169 7.79 15.28 -15.69
CA LEU A 169 6.82 15.87 -16.64
C LEU A 169 7.31 17.19 -17.27
N LEU A 170 8.05 17.99 -16.51
CA LEU A 170 8.68 19.20 -17.05
C LEU A 170 9.80 18.84 -18.02
N ASP A 171 10.61 17.84 -17.69
CA ASP A 171 11.68 17.36 -18.52
C ASP A 171 11.10 16.80 -19.83
N GLU A 172 10.03 15.99 -19.78
CA GLU A 172 9.27 15.53 -20.96
C GLU A 172 8.80 16.70 -21.84
N SER A 173 8.22 17.74 -21.22
CA SER A 173 7.75 18.93 -21.94
C SER A 173 8.89 19.69 -22.64
N LYS A 174 10.09 19.73 -22.04
CA LYS A 174 11.27 20.33 -22.68
C LYS A 174 11.69 19.53 -23.92
N VAL A 175 11.64 18.19 -23.86
CA VAL A 175 11.94 17.32 -25.00
C VAL A 175 11.02 17.64 -26.18
N GLU A 176 9.72 17.69 -25.93
CA GLU A 176 8.72 17.96 -26.98
C GLU A 176 8.98 19.31 -27.67
N LEU A 177 9.35 20.34 -26.89
CA LEU A 177 9.68 21.66 -27.43
C LEU A 177 10.96 21.65 -28.25
N LEU A 178 12.01 20.96 -27.81
CA LEU A 178 13.27 20.88 -28.55
C LEU A 178 13.13 20.05 -29.83
N LEU A 179 12.40 18.93 -29.81
CA LEU A 179 12.12 18.14 -31.00
C LEU A 179 11.31 18.93 -32.05
N ALA A 180 10.48 19.88 -31.60
CA ALA A 180 9.75 20.78 -32.48
C ALA A 180 10.60 21.95 -33.02
N ASP A 181 11.75 22.25 -32.41
CA ASP A 181 12.64 23.35 -32.82
C ASP A 181 13.73 22.87 -33.77
N SER A 182 13.59 23.22 -35.06
CA SER A 182 14.58 22.91 -36.11
C SER A 182 15.94 23.60 -35.94
N THR A 183 16.10 24.49 -34.96
CA THR A 183 17.32 25.26 -34.70
C THR A 183 18.08 24.84 -33.44
N ALA A 184 17.59 23.82 -32.72
CA ALA A 184 18.21 23.29 -31.52
C ALA A 184 19.66 22.83 -31.78
N ASN A 185 20.57 23.15 -30.86
CA ASN A 185 21.97 22.72 -30.97
C ASN A 185 22.19 21.35 -30.31
N GLU A 186 23.27 20.67 -30.71
CA GLU A 186 23.63 19.32 -30.23
C GLU A 186 23.82 19.25 -28.70
N LYS A 187 24.26 20.35 -28.09
CA LYS A 187 24.49 20.43 -26.64
C LYS A 187 23.19 20.54 -25.84
N ASP A 188 22.17 21.18 -26.41
CA ASP A 188 20.84 21.25 -25.81
C ASP A 188 20.17 19.87 -25.82
N LEU A 189 20.38 19.10 -26.90
CA LEU A 189 19.96 17.70 -26.98
C LEU A 189 20.66 16.85 -25.93
N GLU A 190 21.99 16.94 -25.79
CA GLU A 190 22.75 16.14 -24.82
C GLU A 190 22.36 16.41 -23.35
N ASN A 191 22.09 17.67 -23.00
CA ASN A 191 21.61 18.03 -21.67
C ASN A 191 20.22 17.44 -21.39
N VAL A 192 19.31 17.50 -22.36
CA VAL A 192 17.97 16.92 -22.20
C VAL A 192 18.01 15.40 -22.15
N TRP A 193 18.91 14.75 -22.90
CA TRP A 193 19.12 13.31 -22.79
C TRP A 193 19.57 12.87 -21.39
N LYS A 194 20.38 13.70 -20.71
CA LYS A 194 20.73 13.47 -19.32
C LYS A 194 19.52 13.58 -18.40
N GLU A 195 18.70 14.63 -18.55
CA GLU A 195 17.49 14.82 -17.74
C GLU A 195 16.48 13.67 -17.93
N ILE A 196 16.30 13.18 -19.17
CA ILE A 196 15.40 12.05 -19.46
C ILE A 196 15.89 10.78 -18.78
N ARG A 197 17.20 10.49 -18.80
CA ARG A 197 17.77 9.31 -18.12
C ARG A 197 17.56 9.32 -16.61
N ASP A 198 17.57 10.50 -15.98
CA ASP A 198 17.24 10.66 -14.56
C ASP A 198 15.73 10.42 -14.29
N SER A 199 14.90 10.49 -15.34
CA SER A 199 13.45 10.23 -15.30
C SER A 199 13.01 8.91 -15.94
N ASP A 200 13.93 8.02 -16.32
CA ASP A 200 13.65 6.77 -17.06
C ASP A 200 12.74 5.80 -16.29
N TRP A 201 12.56 6.00 -14.99
CA TRP A 201 11.58 5.30 -14.17
C TRP A 201 10.12 5.56 -14.58
N LEU A 202 9.85 6.64 -15.34
CA LEU A 202 8.52 7.08 -15.77
C LEU A 202 8.26 6.72 -17.25
N ASP A 203 7.19 5.96 -17.49
CA ASP A 203 6.67 5.61 -18.81
C ASP A 203 5.99 6.83 -19.44
N THR A 204 6.69 7.46 -20.38
CA THR A 204 6.30 8.69 -21.06
C THR A 204 6.44 8.53 -22.57
N LYS A 205 5.89 9.46 -23.35
CA LYS A 205 5.97 9.33 -24.82
C LYS A 205 7.40 9.44 -25.31
N SER A 206 8.18 10.32 -24.68
CA SER A 206 9.57 10.59 -25.04
C SER A 206 10.52 9.44 -24.66
N THR A 207 10.27 8.72 -23.56
CA THR A 207 11.03 7.49 -23.25
C THR A 207 10.78 6.37 -24.27
N ASN A 208 9.62 6.37 -24.94
CA ASN A 208 9.36 5.44 -26.05
C ASN A 208 10.05 5.85 -27.37
N VAL A 209 10.39 7.14 -27.56
CA VAL A 209 11.19 7.59 -28.71
C VAL A 209 12.63 7.11 -28.58
N LEU A 210 13.20 7.20 -27.39
CA LEU A 210 14.53 6.67 -27.03
C LEU A 210 14.71 5.18 -27.28
N ILE A 211 13.62 4.43 -27.20
CA ILE A 211 13.60 2.97 -27.36
C ILE A 211 13.66 2.56 -28.84
N ASN A 212 13.29 3.46 -29.76
CA ASN A 212 13.07 3.14 -31.18
C ASN A 212 14.06 3.82 -32.15
N ASP A 213 14.95 4.68 -31.67
CA ASP A 213 16.08 5.27 -32.43
C ASP A 213 17.39 4.52 -32.16
#